data_AF-A0A7J7KKI1-F1
#
_entry.id   AF-A0A7J7KKI1-F1
#
_cell.length_a   1.000
_cell.length_b   1.000
_cell.length_c   1.000
_cell.angle_alpha   90.00
_cell.angle_beta   90.00
_cell.angle_gamma   90.00
#
_symmetry.space_group_name_H-M   'P 1'
#
loop_
_entity.id
_entity.type
_entity.pdbx_description
1 polymer ?
#
loop_
_entity_poly.entity_id
_entity_poly.type
_entity_poly.pdbx_seq_one_letter_code
_entity_poly.pdbx_strand_id
1 'polypeptide(L)'
;MGISAQCQLIKRGFYPKGGGQVRVCIQPVKHLQPITLLKRGEISGIQGVAYTAGQVPLRVAQRMAQQAERTLQKELKLRIPINIESRYLSASEAMATGCGIFLTANTTTDCVFGGTGFGRKGKPAEEVANDAANELIKAVKELGCVDEHLQDQLIIFMALAKGLSRVRCGPLTMHTETAIDIAQKLCQVNFETAQQEDGTVIVSCNGIGKENANI
;
A
#
# COMPACT_ATOMS: atom_id res chain seq x y z
N MET A 1 8.09 12.27 5.63
CA MET A 1 9.06 11.94 6.70
C MET A 1 10.50 12.39 6.40
N GLY A 2 10.73 13.23 5.38
CA GLY A 2 12.07 13.70 5.03
C GLY A 2 12.97 12.68 4.30
N ILE A 3 12.48 11.47 4.05
CA ILE A 3 13.22 10.41 3.35
C ILE A 3 13.09 10.60 1.84
N SER A 4 14.22 10.54 1.14
CA SER A 4 14.27 10.37 -0.32
C SER A 4 14.68 8.94 -0.61
N ALA A 5 13.78 8.18 -1.23
CA ALA A 5 13.99 6.78 -1.58
C ALA A 5 13.55 6.50 -3.01
N GLN A 6 14.31 5.65 -3.70
CA GLN A 6 14.01 5.16 -5.02
C GLN A 6 13.99 3.63 -4.98
N CYS A 7 12.93 3.03 -5.52
CA CYS A 7 12.80 1.58 -5.64
C CYS A 7 12.60 1.24 -7.12
N GLN A 8 13.52 0.44 -7.66
CA GLN A 8 13.44 -0.07 -9.02
C GLN A 8 13.24 -1.58 -8.98
N LEU A 9 12.13 -2.05 -9.57
CA LEU A 9 11.93 -3.46 -9.82
C LEU A 9 12.76 -3.87 -11.05
N ILE A 10 13.79 -4.68 -10.81
CA ILE A 10 14.69 -5.18 -11.87
C ILE A 10 14.10 -6.45 -12.48
N LYS A 11 13.63 -7.37 -11.64
CA LYS A 11 13.08 -8.65 -12.06
C LYS A 11 12.04 -9.15 -11.08
N ARG A 12 10.88 -9.62 -11.56
CA ARG A 12 9.90 -10.32 -10.71
C ARG A 12 10.32 -11.78 -10.49
N GLY A 13 10.09 -12.29 -9.29
CA GLY A 13 10.24 -13.70 -8.97
C GLY A 13 8.95 -14.26 -8.40
N PHE A 14 8.46 -15.36 -8.97
CA PHE A 14 7.22 -15.99 -8.54
C PHE A 14 7.47 -17.21 -7.67
N TYR A 15 6.63 -17.40 -6.64
CA TYR A 15 6.62 -18.64 -5.84
C TYR A 15 6.43 -19.87 -6.75
N PRO A 16 7.07 -21.02 -6.47
CA PRO A 16 7.99 -21.29 -5.36
C PRO A 16 9.45 -20.90 -5.63
N LYS A 17 9.81 -20.66 -6.90
CA LYS A 17 11.21 -20.48 -7.29
C LYS A 17 11.79 -19.15 -6.83
N GLY A 18 10.97 -18.10 -6.73
CA GLY A 18 11.42 -16.76 -6.39
C GLY A 18 12.39 -16.20 -7.44
N GLY A 19 13.52 -15.66 -7.00
CA GLY A 19 14.54 -15.07 -7.89
C GLY A 19 14.23 -13.63 -8.34
N GLY A 20 13.34 -12.94 -7.62
CA GLY A 20 13.05 -11.54 -7.84
C GLY A 20 14.24 -10.65 -7.44
N GLN A 21 14.38 -9.52 -8.10
CA GLN A 21 15.43 -8.55 -7.86
C GLN A 21 14.82 -7.14 -7.82
N VAL A 22 15.12 -6.43 -6.74
CA VAL A 22 14.78 -5.02 -6.56
C VAL A 22 16.05 -4.26 -6.21
N ARG A 23 16.18 -3.04 -6.71
CA ARG A 23 17.23 -2.11 -6.32
C ARG A 23 16.57 -0.98 -5.55
N VAL A 24 16.96 -0.82 -4.28
CA VAL A 24 16.47 0.24 -3.42
C VAL A 24 17.63 1.16 -3.07
N CYS A 25 17.48 2.44 -3.37
CA CYS A 25 18.44 3.48 -3.02
C CYS A 25 17.75 4.44 -2.06
N ILE A 26 18.31 4.62 -0.85
CA ILE A 26 17.74 5.49 0.19
C ILE A 26 18.80 6.49 0.58
N GLN A 27 18.47 7.78 0.53
CA GLN A 27 19.37 8.82 1.03
C GLN A 27 19.28 8.87 2.57
N PRO A 28 20.42 8.82 3.28
CA PRO A 28 20.41 8.86 4.74
C PRO A 28 19.92 10.23 5.23
N VAL A 29 19.18 10.23 6.34
CA VAL A 29 18.64 11.43 6.98
C VAL A 29 19.10 11.52 8.43
N LYS A 30 19.40 12.74 8.91
CA LYS A 30 19.90 12.93 10.28
C LYS A 30 18.89 12.47 11.31
N HIS A 31 17.61 12.72 11.04
CA HIS A 31 16.48 12.21 11.80
C HIS A 31 15.26 12.14 10.87
N LEU A 32 14.27 11.33 11.23
CA LEU A 32 12.99 11.32 10.54
C LEU A 32 12.19 12.60 10.85
N GLN A 33 11.51 13.15 9.85
CA GLN A 33 10.56 14.24 10.06
C GLN A 33 9.18 13.68 10.41
N PRO A 34 8.42 14.35 11.29
CA PRO A 34 7.07 13.93 11.61
C PRO A 34 6.15 14.06 10.39
N ILE A 35 5.03 13.34 10.43
CA ILE A 35 3.99 13.38 9.38
C ILE A 35 2.67 13.87 9.93
N THR A 36 1.91 14.57 9.09
CA THR A 36 0.54 14.98 9.40
C THR A 36 -0.35 14.61 8.22
N LEU A 37 -1.04 13.47 8.34
CA LEU A 37 -1.96 12.94 7.33
C LEU A 37 -3.37 12.95 7.92
N LEU A 38 -4.03 14.11 7.89
CA LEU A 38 -5.37 14.30 8.50
C LEU A 38 -6.47 14.51 7.46
N LYS A 39 -6.08 14.88 6.24
CA LYS A 39 -6.99 15.18 5.13
C LYS A 39 -6.76 14.18 4.01
N ARG A 40 -7.73 13.30 3.81
CA ARG A 40 -7.72 12.28 2.76
C ARG A 40 -7.88 12.86 1.36
N GLY A 41 -8.66 13.93 1.22
CA GLY A 41 -9.09 14.44 -0.08
C GLY A 41 -10.09 13.50 -0.77
N GLU A 42 -10.34 13.78 -2.04
CA GLU A 42 -11.22 12.98 -2.90
C GLU A 42 -10.37 12.04 -3.76
N ILE A 43 -10.90 10.87 -4.14
CA ILE A 43 -10.23 10.01 -5.11
C ILE A 43 -10.18 10.72 -6.46
N SER A 44 -8.97 10.94 -6.98
CA SER A 44 -8.74 11.63 -8.25
C SER A 44 -8.59 10.67 -9.44
N GLY A 45 -8.20 9.42 -9.17
CA GLY A 45 -8.11 8.39 -10.19
C GLY A 45 -7.62 7.05 -9.63
N ILE A 46 -7.89 5.98 -10.39
CA ILE A 46 -7.41 4.64 -10.10
C ILE A 46 -6.52 4.19 -11.24
N GLN A 47 -5.37 3.62 -10.88
CA GLN A 47 -4.41 3.06 -11.82
C GLN A 47 -4.05 1.65 -11.41
N GLY A 48 -3.52 0.85 -12.33
CA GLY A 48 -3.03 -0.47 -11.99
C GLY A 48 -2.33 -1.17 -13.13
N VAL A 49 -1.70 -2.29 -12.79
CA VAL A 49 -1.04 -3.18 -13.75
C VAL A 49 -1.43 -4.61 -13.43
N ALA A 50 -2.14 -5.24 -14.36
CA ALA A 50 -2.35 -6.68 -14.42
C ALA A 50 -1.24 -7.29 -15.27
N TYR A 51 -0.54 -8.30 -14.76
CA TYR A 51 0.62 -8.87 -15.42
C TYR A 51 0.64 -10.38 -15.40
N THR A 52 1.28 -10.96 -16.41
CA THR A 52 1.49 -12.40 -16.59
C THR A 52 2.92 -12.67 -16.99
N ALA A 53 3.44 -13.86 -16.70
CA ALA A 53 4.79 -14.28 -17.05
C ALA A 53 4.86 -15.79 -17.31
N GLY A 54 5.85 -16.21 -18.09
CA GLY A 54 6.11 -17.62 -18.38
C GLY A 54 4.95 -18.24 -19.17
N GLN A 55 4.41 -19.34 -18.68
CA GLN A 55 3.36 -20.10 -19.37
C GLN A 55 1.96 -19.47 -19.25
N VAL A 56 1.77 -18.41 -18.46
CA VAL A 56 0.46 -17.74 -18.35
C VAL A 56 0.30 -16.76 -19.52
N PRO A 57 -0.71 -16.92 -20.40
CA PRO A 57 -0.87 -16.05 -21.56
C PRO A 57 -1.39 -14.66 -21.18
N LEU A 58 -1.07 -13.65 -22.00
CA LEU A 58 -1.51 -12.26 -21.83
C LEU A 58 -3.02 -12.10 -21.61
N ARG A 59 -3.83 -12.98 -22.22
CA ARG A 59 -5.29 -12.99 -22.06
C ARG A 59 -5.73 -13.10 -20.60
N VAL A 60 -4.92 -13.72 -19.73
CA VAL A 60 -5.19 -13.77 -18.29
C VAL A 60 -5.05 -12.39 -17.65
N ALA A 61 -4.02 -11.60 -18.00
CA ALA A 61 -3.90 -10.21 -17.54
C ALA A 61 -5.08 -9.35 -18.02
N GLN A 62 -5.49 -9.51 -19.27
CA GLN A 62 -6.65 -8.79 -19.84
C GLN A 62 -7.95 -9.11 -19.08
N ARG A 63 -8.18 -10.38 -18.76
CA ARG A 63 -9.32 -10.79 -17.93
C ARG A 63 -9.25 -10.19 -16.52
N MET A 64 -8.06 -10.18 -15.90
CA MET A 64 -7.88 -9.55 -14.59
C MET A 64 -8.19 -8.06 -14.62
N ALA A 65 -7.65 -7.33 -15.60
CA ALA A 65 -7.88 -5.89 -15.76
C ALA A 65 -9.36 -5.57 -15.97
N GLN A 66 -10.02 -6.29 -16.90
CA GLN A 66 -11.45 -6.09 -17.19
C GLN A 66 -12.33 -6.41 -15.97
N GLN A 67 -12.03 -7.47 -15.24
CA GLN A 67 -12.80 -7.82 -14.04
C GLN A 67 -12.60 -6.79 -12.93
N ALA A 68 -11.37 -6.37 -12.66
CA ALA A 68 -11.09 -5.36 -11.64
C ALA A 68 -11.78 -4.04 -11.98
N GLU A 69 -11.71 -3.58 -13.23
CA GLU A 69 -12.39 -2.36 -13.68
C GLU A 69 -13.91 -2.43 -13.43
N ARG A 70 -14.55 -3.54 -13.83
CA ARG A 70 -16.00 -3.75 -13.60
C ARG A 70 -16.36 -3.73 -12.13
N THR A 71 -15.59 -4.41 -11.28
CA THR A 71 -15.83 -4.45 -9.82
C THR A 71 -15.68 -3.06 -9.22
N LEU A 72 -14.62 -2.32 -9.56
CA LEU A 72 -14.39 -0.96 -9.08
C LEU A 72 -15.50 0.01 -9.51
N GLN A 73 -15.90 -0.02 -10.79
CA GLN A 73 -16.98 0.83 -11.31
C GLN A 73 -18.29 0.56 -10.58
N LYS A 74 -18.63 -0.72 -10.37
CA LYS A 74 -19.86 -1.13 -9.69
C LYS A 74 -19.89 -0.70 -8.23
N GLU A 75 -18.80 -0.90 -7.51
CA GLU A 75 -18.77 -0.77 -6.04
C GLU A 75 -18.45 0.65 -5.56
N LEU A 76 -17.63 1.40 -6.29
CA LEU A 76 -17.28 2.77 -5.91
C LEU A 76 -18.24 3.81 -6.51
N LYS A 77 -18.83 3.54 -7.69
CA LYS A 77 -19.76 4.44 -8.39
C LYS A 77 -19.20 5.88 -8.57
N LEU A 78 -17.88 6.00 -8.65
CA LEU A 78 -17.18 7.27 -8.85
C LEU A 78 -17.02 7.58 -10.33
N ARG A 79 -17.19 8.85 -10.71
CA ARG A 79 -16.92 9.34 -12.07
C ARG A 79 -15.46 9.78 -12.20
N ILE A 80 -14.55 8.81 -12.08
CA ILE A 80 -13.10 9.02 -12.12
C ILE A 80 -12.45 8.13 -13.19
N PRO A 81 -11.28 8.52 -13.71
CA PRO A 81 -10.53 7.65 -14.61
C PRO A 81 -10.06 6.39 -13.87
N ILE A 82 -10.27 5.22 -14.49
CA ILE A 82 -9.73 3.93 -14.06
C ILE A 82 -8.89 3.40 -15.23
N ASN A 83 -7.59 3.26 -15.02
CA ASN A 83 -6.68 2.76 -16.06
C ASN A 83 -5.86 1.58 -15.54
N ILE A 84 -6.16 0.37 -16.04
CA ILE A 84 -5.47 -0.85 -15.64
C ILE A 84 -4.75 -1.44 -16.86
N GLU A 85 -3.43 -1.33 -16.87
CA GLU A 85 -2.59 -1.85 -17.95
C GLU A 85 -2.55 -3.38 -17.88
N SER A 86 -2.63 -4.05 -19.03
CA SER A 86 -2.43 -5.50 -19.14
C SER A 86 -1.08 -5.80 -19.78
N ARG A 87 -0.18 -6.48 -19.06
CA ARG A 87 1.19 -6.75 -19.52
C ARG A 87 1.54 -8.24 -19.53
N TYR A 88 2.31 -8.64 -20.52
CA TYR A 88 3.06 -9.88 -20.49
C TYR A 88 4.53 -9.55 -20.21
N LEU A 89 5.08 -10.12 -19.15
CA LEU A 89 6.45 -9.87 -18.73
C LEU A 89 7.37 -10.85 -19.45
N SER A 90 8.39 -10.29 -20.09
CA SER A 90 9.42 -11.06 -20.77
C SER A 90 10.31 -11.83 -19.79
N ALA A 91 11.15 -12.74 -20.31
CA ALA A 91 12.08 -13.53 -19.49
C ALA A 91 13.17 -12.70 -18.78
N SER A 92 13.44 -11.48 -19.26
CA SER A 92 14.31 -10.52 -18.56
C SER A 92 13.59 -9.86 -17.39
N GLU A 93 12.30 -9.53 -17.54
CA GLU A 93 11.48 -8.87 -16.53
C GLU A 93 10.95 -9.81 -15.43
N ALA A 94 10.83 -11.11 -15.71
CA ALA A 94 10.28 -12.08 -14.77
C ALA A 94 10.97 -13.44 -14.82
N MET A 95 11.14 -14.05 -13.65
CA MET A 95 11.56 -15.44 -13.48
C MET A 95 10.36 -16.29 -13.06
N ALA A 96 10.23 -17.46 -13.69
CA ALA A 96 9.16 -18.43 -13.50
C ALA A 96 7.78 -17.97 -14.03
N THR A 97 6.83 -18.89 -13.96
CA THR A 97 5.45 -18.70 -14.42
C THR A 97 4.62 -18.09 -13.30
N GLY A 98 3.86 -17.05 -13.60
CA GLY A 98 3.00 -16.40 -12.62
C GLY A 98 2.13 -15.31 -13.21
N CYS A 99 1.17 -14.83 -12.41
CA CYS A 99 0.38 -13.66 -12.73
C CYS A 99 -0.04 -12.94 -11.46
N GLY A 100 -0.45 -11.69 -11.62
CA GLY A 100 -0.99 -10.89 -10.54
C GLY A 100 -1.50 -9.55 -11.04
N ILE A 101 -2.08 -8.80 -10.13
CA ILE A 101 -2.58 -7.46 -10.39
C ILE A 101 -2.30 -6.60 -9.16
N PHE A 102 -1.92 -5.36 -9.41
CA PHE A 102 -1.77 -4.33 -8.39
C PHE A 102 -2.53 -3.09 -8.83
N LEU A 103 -3.28 -2.52 -7.90
CA LEU A 103 -4.14 -1.36 -8.10
C LEU A 103 -3.76 -0.27 -7.09
N THR A 104 -3.87 0.98 -7.50
CA THR A 104 -3.67 2.15 -6.65
C THR A 104 -4.78 3.17 -6.87
N ALA A 105 -5.37 3.68 -5.81
CA ALA A 105 -6.23 4.87 -5.85
C ALA A 105 -5.47 6.07 -5.29
N ASN A 106 -5.36 7.14 -6.08
CA ASN A 106 -4.74 8.38 -5.66
C ASN A 106 -5.80 9.40 -5.23
N THR A 107 -5.46 10.30 -4.31
CA THR A 107 -6.34 11.38 -3.88
C THR A 107 -5.81 12.76 -4.26
N THR A 108 -6.65 13.78 -4.09
CA THR A 108 -6.28 15.19 -4.28
C THR A 108 -5.32 15.74 -3.21
N THR A 109 -5.02 14.96 -2.17
CA THR A 109 -4.06 15.32 -1.11
C THR A 109 -2.89 14.34 -1.04
N ASP A 110 -2.58 13.68 -2.17
CA ASP A 110 -1.47 12.75 -2.33
C ASP A 110 -1.52 11.51 -1.42
N CYS A 111 -2.71 11.17 -0.89
CA CYS A 111 -2.92 9.87 -0.25
C CYS A 111 -3.02 8.79 -1.33
N VAL A 112 -2.45 7.62 -1.06
CA VAL A 112 -2.43 6.49 -1.99
C VAL A 112 -2.91 5.25 -1.24
N PHE A 113 -3.89 4.55 -1.82
CA PHE A 113 -4.41 3.28 -1.31
C PHE A 113 -4.06 2.16 -2.28
N GLY A 114 -3.63 1.02 -1.75
CA GLY A 114 -3.25 -0.15 -2.54
C GLY A 114 -4.29 -1.27 -2.53
N GLY A 115 -4.26 -2.12 -3.56
CA GLY A 115 -4.90 -3.42 -3.56
C GLY A 115 -4.12 -4.40 -4.43
N THR A 116 -3.91 -5.63 -3.96
CA THR A 116 -3.09 -6.65 -4.62
C THR A 116 -3.83 -7.96 -4.81
N GLY A 117 -3.53 -8.64 -5.92
CA GLY A 117 -4.07 -9.95 -6.22
C GLY A 117 -2.97 -10.82 -6.79
N PHE A 118 -2.77 -12.00 -6.21
CA PHE A 118 -1.75 -12.95 -6.65
C PHE A 118 -2.37 -14.20 -7.28
N GLY A 119 -1.91 -14.53 -8.49
CA GLY A 119 -2.27 -15.77 -9.14
C GLY A 119 -1.68 -16.98 -8.44
N ARG A 120 -2.48 -18.03 -8.31
CA ARG A 120 -2.03 -19.36 -7.86
C ARG A 120 -2.71 -20.45 -8.67
N LYS A 121 -2.11 -21.64 -8.70
CA LYS A 121 -2.65 -22.79 -9.43
C LYS A 121 -4.09 -23.06 -8.97
N GLY A 122 -5.03 -23.12 -9.94
CA GLY A 122 -6.45 -23.36 -9.69
C GLY A 122 -7.28 -22.12 -9.33
N LYS A 123 -6.67 -20.96 -9.08
CA LYS A 123 -7.42 -19.71 -8.83
C LYS A 123 -7.74 -18.99 -10.16
N PRO A 124 -9.02 -18.74 -10.49
CA PRO A 124 -9.40 -18.02 -11.71
C PRO A 124 -8.88 -16.58 -11.74
N ALA A 125 -8.64 -16.06 -12.94
CA ALA A 125 -8.20 -14.67 -13.15
C ALA A 125 -9.13 -13.66 -12.50
N GLU A 126 -10.45 -13.90 -12.59
CA GLU A 126 -11.48 -13.02 -12.05
C GLU A 126 -11.42 -12.96 -10.53
N GLU A 127 -11.11 -14.09 -9.88
CA GLU A 127 -10.95 -14.14 -8.43
C GLU A 127 -9.70 -13.38 -8.00
N VAL A 128 -8.59 -13.51 -8.73
CA VAL A 128 -7.35 -12.73 -8.49
C VAL A 128 -7.62 -11.22 -8.62
N ALA A 129 -8.41 -10.82 -9.61
CA ALA A 129 -8.80 -9.43 -9.79
C ALA A 129 -9.72 -8.92 -8.68
N ASN A 130 -10.67 -9.76 -8.24
CA ASN A 130 -11.58 -9.40 -7.16
C ASN A 130 -10.85 -9.26 -5.82
N ASP A 131 -9.82 -10.06 -5.53
CA ASP A 131 -8.98 -9.86 -4.33
C ASP A 131 -8.44 -8.42 -4.29
N ALA A 132 -7.74 -8.01 -5.35
CA ALA A 132 -7.13 -6.69 -5.44
C ALA A 132 -8.17 -5.56 -5.41
N ALA A 133 -9.27 -5.73 -6.14
CA ALA A 133 -10.32 -4.73 -6.19
C ALA A 133 -11.00 -4.58 -4.82
N ASN A 134 -11.31 -5.69 -4.14
CA ASN A 134 -11.96 -5.66 -2.83
C ASN A 134 -11.06 -5.05 -1.75
N GLU A 135 -9.76 -5.36 -1.76
CA GLU A 135 -8.76 -4.75 -0.88
C GLU A 135 -8.74 -3.22 -1.07
N LEU A 136 -8.65 -2.76 -2.31
CA LEU A 136 -8.69 -1.32 -2.62
C LEU A 136 -10.02 -0.67 -2.24
N ILE A 137 -11.16 -1.33 -2.51
CA ILE A 137 -12.49 -0.83 -2.16
C ILE A 137 -12.64 -0.68 -0.65
N LYS A 138 -12.16 -1.65 0.12
CA LYS A 138 -12.16 -1.59 1.59
C LYS A 138 -11.37 -0.36 2.07
N ALA A 139 -10.12 -0.23 1.63
CA ALA A 139 -9.28 0.92 1.97
C ALA A 139 -9.93 2.27 1.60
N VAL A 140 -10.58 2.34 0.43
CA VAL A 140 -11.29 3.55 -0.02
C VAL A 140 -12.56 3.83 0.81
N LYS A 141 -13.25 2.81 1.31
CA LYS A 141 -14.49 2.98 2.09
C LYS A 141 -14.22 3.30 3.56
N GLU A 142 -13.04 3.01 4.08
CA GLU A 142 -12.66 3.28 5.49
C GLU A 142 -12.38 4.75 5.80
N LEU A 143 -12.39 5.65 4.80
CA LEU A 143 -12.28 7.10 4.94
C LEU A 143 -10.97 7.65 5.57
N GLY A 144 -10.03 6.77 5.94
CA GLY A 144 -8.69 7.13 6.42
C GLY A 144 -7.80 7.78 5.34
N CYS A 145 -6.65 8.31 5.76
CA CYS A 145 -5.60 8.80 4.86
C CYS A 145 -4.61 7.70 4.46
N VAL A 146 -4.66 6.56 5.13
CA VAL A 146 -3.80 5.38 4.91
C VAL A 146 -4.66 4.12 4.99
N ASP A 147 -4.26 3.07 4.27
CA ASP A 147 -4.87 1.74 4.35
C ASP A 147 -4.41 0.95 5.59
N GLU A 148 -5.04 -0.19 5.83
CA GLU A 148 -4.78 -1.04 6.99
C GLU A 148 -3.34 -1.59 7.08
N HIS A 149 -2.62 -1.69 5.95
CA HIS A 149 -1.25 -2.21 5.87
C HIS A 149 -0.21 -1.11 6.05
N LEU A 150 -0.52 0.12 5.66
CA LEU A 150 0.34 1.27 5.92
C LEU A 150 0.14 1.79 7.36
N GLN A 151 -1.04 1.59 7.93
CA GLN A 151 -1.40 1.99 9.29
C GLN A 151 -0.40 1.49 10.34
N ASP A 152 -0.08 0.19 10.37
CA ASP A 152 0.85 -0.41 11.33
C ASP A 152 2.32 -0.09 11.00
N GLN A 153 2.68 -0.06 9.72
CA GLN A 153 4.03 0.28 9.26
C GLN A 153 4.46 1.69 9.70
N LEU A 154 3.55 2.66 9.71
CA LEU A 154 3.84 4.03 10.11
C LEU A 154 4.15 4.19 11.59
N ILE A 155 3.62 3.32 12.46
CA ILE A 155 3.77 3.43 13.92
C ILE A 155 5.26 3.50 14.32
N ILE A 156 6.08 2.60 13.78
CA ILE A 156 7.51 2.54 14.08
C ILE A 156 8.18 3.86 13.67
N PHE A 157 7.87 4.38 12.48
CA PHE A 157 8.47 5.61 11.99
C PHE A 157 7.97 6.85 12.75
N MET A 158 6.71 6.87 13.18
CA MET A 158 6.15 7.94 14.02
C MET A 158 6.85 7.99 15.39
N ALA A 159 7.12 6.85 16.00
CA ALA A 159 7.85 6.75 17.26
C ALA A 159 9.29 7.27 17.15
N LEU A 160 9.95 7.06 16.01
CA LEU A 160 11.33 7.49 15.76
C LEU A 160 11.46 8.94 15.27
N ALA A 161 10.39 9.54 14.73
CA ALA A 161 10.40 10.88 14.18
C ALA A 161 10.70 11.97 15.22
N LYS A 162 11.30 13.09 14.77
CA LYS A 162 11.60 14.25 15.60
C LYS A 162 10.40 15.18 15.66
N GLY A 163 9.52 14.95 16.62
CA GLY A 163 8.33 15.77 16.87
C GLY A 163 7.02 15.02 16.73
N LEU A 164 5.92 15.78 16.69
CA LEU A 164 4.57 15.24 16.71
C LEU A 164 4.10 14.77 15.33
N SER A 165 3.86 13.46 15.21
CA SER A 165 3.19 12.87 14.06
C SER A 165 1.70 12.63 14.34
N ARG A 166 0.86 12.81 13.32
CA ARG A 166 -0.58 12.53 13.35
C ARG A 166 -1.02 11.87 12.05
N VAL A 167 -1.72 10.74 12.15
CA VAL A 167 -2.24 10.01 11.00
C VAL A 167 -3.69 9.64 11.25
N ARG A 168 -4.56 10.01 10.32
CA ARG A 168 -5.95 9.59 10.28
C ARG A 168 -6.04 8.31 9.46
N CYS A 169 -6.68 7.29 9.99
CA CYS A 169 -6.79 5.96 9.40
C CYS A 169 -8.19 5.39 9.62
N GLY A 170 -8.51 4.25 9.01
CA GLY A 170 -9.70 3.48 9.35
C GLY A 170 -9.65 2.94 10.79
N PRO A 171 -10.56 2.02 11.15
CA PRO A 171 -10.49 1.30 12.42
C PRO A 171 -9.10 0.70 12.66
N LEU A 172 -8.64 0.64 13.91
CA LEU A 172 -7.36 0.01 14.22
C LEU A 172 -7.45 -1.50 14.01
N THR A 173 -6.48 -2.05 13.30
CA THR A 173 -6.31 -3.52 13.25
C THR A 173 -5.57 -4.01 14.50
N MET A 174 -5.72 -5.30 14.82
CA MET A 174 -4.91 -5.96 15.85
C MET A 174 -3.40 -5.79 15.60
N HIS A 175 -2.98 -5.74 14.33
CA HIS A 175 -1.57 -5.50 13.97
C HIS A 175 -1.14 -4.09 14.36
N THR A 176 -1.97 -3.08 14.08
CA THR A 176 -1.69 -1.69 14.46
C THR A 176 -1.66 -1.51 15.97
N GLU A 177 -2.62 -2.10 16.71
CA GLU A 177 -2.63 -2.06 18.18
C GLU A 177 -1.38 -2.69 18.77
N THR A 178 -0.96 -3.84 18.22
CA THR A 178 0.28 -4.51 18.64
C THR A 178 1.52 -3.68 18.30
N ALA A 179 1.57 -3.06 17.12
CA ALA A 179 2.66 -2.18 16.73
C ALA A 179 2.77 -0.97 17.66
N ILE A 180 1.64 -0.40 18.09
CA ILE A 180 1.59 0.69 19.07
C ILE A 180 2.18 0.23 20.41
N ASP A 181 1.68 -0.86 20.98
CA ASP A 181 2.15 -1.39 22.27
C ASP A 181 3.66 -1.68 22.26
N ILE A 182 4.16 -2.32 21.20
CA ILE A 182 5.59 -2.60 21.05
C ILE A 182 6.40 -1.31 20.91
N ALA A 183 5.96 -0.37 20.09
CA ALA A 183 6.67 0.90 19.89
C ALA A 183 6.74 1.72 21.19
N GLN A 184 5.65 1.75 21.97
CA GLN A 184 5.63 2.42 23.28
C GLN A 184 6.65 1.80 24.24
N LYS A 185 6.70 0.46 24.34
CA LYS A 185 7.64 -0.25 25.21
C LYS A 185 9.10 -0.05 24.81
N LEU A 186 9.40 -0.14 23.52
CA LEU A 186 10.78 -0.06 23.02
C LEU A 186 11.31 1.37 22.97
N CYS A 187 10.49 2.34 22.58
CA CYS A 187 10.92 3.72 22.42
C CYS A 187 10.58 4.61 23.62
N GLN A 188 9.85 4.12 24.62
CA GLN A 188 9.38 4.89 25.77
C GLN A 188 8.58 6.14 25.34
N VAL A 189 7.74 5.99 24.32
CA VAL A 189 6.83 7.02 23.80
C VAL A 189 5.38 6.70 24.17
N ASN A 190 4.51 7.69 24.06
CA ASN A 190 3.07 7.51 24.20
C ASN A 190 2.38 7.74 22.87
N PHE A 191 1.51 6.78 22.49
CA PHE A 191 0.58 6.93 21.39
C PHE A 191 -0.79 7.30 21.94
N GLU A 192 -1.45 8.23 21.27
CA GLU A 192 -2.82 8.64 21.55
C GLU A 192 -3.71 8.29 20.36
N THR A 193 -4.87 7.72 20.63
CA THR A 193 -5.85 7.34 19.62
C THR A 193 -7.18 8.04 19.88
N ALA A 194 -7.66 8.81 18.92
CA ALA A 194 -8.91 9.56 19.03
C ALA A 194 -9.90 9.11 17.94
N GLN A 195 -11.01 8.49 18.37
CA GLN A 195 -12.13 8.13 17.50
C GLN A 195 -12.82 9.38 16.95
N GLN A 196 -13.21 9.34 15.68
CA GLN A 196 -13.94 10.41 14.99
C GLN A 196 -15.38 9.98 14.71
N GLU A 197 -16.26 10.95 14.46
CA GLU A 197 -17.69 10.69 14.21
C GLU A 197 -17.95 9.82 12.98
N ASP A 198 -17.06 9.85 11.98
CA ASP A 198 -17.16 9.06 10.76
C ASP A 198 -16.53 7.66 10.87
N GLY A 199 -16.18 7.21 12.08
CA GLY A 199 -15.63 5.90 12.35
C GLY A 199 -14.12 5.77 12.06
N THR A 200 -13.46 6.85 11.66
CA THR A 200 -12.00 6.90 11.52
C THR A 200 -11.31 7.12 12.86
N VAL A 201 -10.01 6.79 12.93
CA VAL A 201 -9.17 7.00 14.11
C VAL A 201 -8.01 7.92 13.77
N ILE A 202 -7.76 8.92 14.61
CA ILE A 202 -6.52 9.71 14.56
C ILE A 202 -5.54 9.11 15.56
N VAL A 203 -4.42 8.62 15.04
CA VAL A 203 -3.28 8.14 15.82
C VAL A 203 -2.24 9.26 15.89
N SER A 204 -1.80 9.61 17.10
CA SER A 204 -0.82 10.66 17.36
C SER A 204 0.33 10.14 18.21
N CYS A 205 1.56 10.60 17.93
CA CYS A 205 2.73 10.28 18.74
C CYS A 205 3.77 11.41 18.64
N ASN A 206 4.27 11.86 19.79
CA ASN A 206 5.47 12.70 19.83
C ASN A 206 6.69 11.77 19.87
N GLY A 207 7.36 11.61 18.72
CA GLY A 207 8.46 10.67 18.60
C GLY A 207 9.74 11.13 19.32
N ILE A 208 10.64 10.18 19.57
CA ILE A 208 11.89 10.41 20.32
C ILE A 208 12.91 11.26 19.56
N GLY A 209 12.69 11.52 18.27
CA GLY A 209 13.65 12.22 17.43
C GLY A 209 14.97 11.49 17.31
N LYS A 210 14.92 10.19 16.98
CA LYS A 210 16.12 9.36 16.88
C LYS A 210 17.06 9.93 15.83
N GLU A 211 18.25 10.31 16.27
CA GLU A 211 19.29 10.78 15.37
C GLU A 211 20.14 9.62 14.86
N ASN A 212 20.47 9.69 13.57
CA ASN A 212 21.48 8.86 12.94
C ASN A 212 22.85 9.38 13.37
N ALA A 213 23.68 8.51 13.95
CA ALA A 213 25.01 8.86 14.41
C ALA A 213 26.07 8.85 13.29
N ASN A 214 25.73 8.28 12.12
CA ASN A 214 26.66 8.10 11.01
C ASN A 214 26.68 9.28 10.01
N ILE A 215 25.89 10.31 10.27
CA ILE A 215 25.82 11.59 9.55
C ILE A 215 25.58 12.72 10.54
#